data_AF-A0A177U3V9-F1
#
_entry.id   AF-A0A177U3V9-F1
#
_cell.length_a   1.000
_cell.length_b   1.000
_cell.length_c   1.000
_cell.angle_alpha   90.00
_cell.angle_beta   90.00
_cell.angle_gamma   90.00
#
_symmetry.space_group_name_H-M   'P 1'
#
loop_
_entity.id
_entity.type
_entity.pdbx_description
1 polymer ?
#
loop_
_entity_poly.entity_id
_entity_poly.type
_entity_poly.pdbx_seq_one_letter_code
_entity_poly.pdbx_strand_id
1 'polypeptide(L)'
;MVIGPLSCGKSTLLSAVLAEPYIASGSLVTPAQSSDRKPVAYAAQDCWVQETLSLRANIIFHCDQAFDQKWYNTVISACCLEEDFATFEQGDRRLAKSLSGGQKQRVSLARAVYAREADLVVLDDPFCALDAETEALIWHNLFDQSSGLLRNKIVILASNALHRLKNVDWVVRLGDGTILQQGPPTQVKLSEDEIRDLEAAQKATSEAIKKGKKSKAKSDVDKAGEDDGDSDIDDEKAVKPDAKLELDKDGNVIDEVAVGRIKYKY
;
A
#
# COMPACT_ATOMS: atom_id res chain seq x y z
N MET A 1 -1.42 2.31 -10.98
CA MET A 1 -1.16 0.92 -10.55
C MET A 1 0.31 0.60 -10.70
N VAL A 2 0.94 -0.06 -9.73
CA VAL A 2 2.33 -0.51 -9.77
C VAL A 2 2.33 -2.04 -9.92
N ILE A 3 3.01 -2.54 -10.95
CA ILE A 3 3.14 -3.98 -11.25
C ILE A 3 4.61 -4.40 -11.28
N GLY A 4 4.89 -5.68 -11.04
CA GLY A 4 6.23 -6.22 -11.20
C GLY A 4 6.45 -7.52 -10.43
N PRO A 5 7.57 -8.24 -10.66
CA PRO A 5 7.88 -9.50 -9.99
C PRO A 5 7.85 -9.42 -8.45
N LEU A 6 7.88 -10.58 -7.79
CA LEU A 6 8.14 -10.61 -6.35
C LEU A 6 9.52 -9.99 -6.06
N SER A 7 9.63 -9.29 -4.94
CA SER A 7 10.87 -8.61 -4.52
C SER A 7 11.44 -7.54 -5.47
N CYS A 8 10.71 -7.06 -6.49
CA CYS A 8 11.19 -5.98 -7.37
C CYS A 8 11.12 -4.56 -6.76
N GLY A 9 10.69 -4.42 -5.50
CA GLY A 9 10.64 -3.13 -4.78
C GLY A 9 9.28 -2.43 -4.72
N LYS A 10 8.16 -3.09 -5.09
CA LYS A 10 6.81 -2.49 -5.04
C LYS A 10 6.46 -1.87 -3.68
N SER A 11 6.43 -2.66 -2.61
CA SER A 11 6.12 -2.18 -1.25
C SER A 11 7.13 -1.14 -0.78
N THR A 12 8.41 -1.24 -1.18
CA THR A 12 9.44 -0.24 -0.88
C THR A 12 9.17 1.10 -1.57
N LEU A 13 8.69 1.09 -2.82
CA LEU A 13 8.22 2.30 -3.51
C LEU A 13 7.01 2.91 -2.80
N LEU A 14 6.08 2.08 -2.30
CA LEU A 14 4.94 2.58 -1.51
C LEU A 14 5.38 3.19 -0.17
N SER A 15 6.28 2.55 0.56
CA SER A 15 6.91 3.14 1.76
C SER A 15 7.66 4.44 1.46
N ALA A 16 8.31 4.55 0.29
CA ALA A 16 8.92 5.81 -0.15
C ALA A 16 7.87 6.91 -0.42
N VAL A 17 6.70 6.59 -0.96
CA VAL A 17 5.57 7.54 -1.07
C VAL A 17 5.13 8.04 0.31
N LEU A 18 5.13 7.16 1.32
CA LEU A 18 4.83 7.47 2.72
C LEU A 18 5.98 8.20 3.45
N ALA A 19 7.13 8.40 2.80
CA ALA A 19 8.34 8.99 3.35
C ALA A 19 8.95 8.25 4.57
N GLU A 20 8.73 6.93 4.65
CA GLU A 20 9.30 6.06 5.70
C GLU A 20 10.81 5.74 5.53
N PRO A 21 11.34 5.44 4.33
CA PRO A 21 12.73 4.96 4.19
C PRO A 21 13.76 6.09 4.13
N TYR A 22 14.98 5.78 4.57
CA TYR A 22 16.14 6.65 4.34
C TYR A 22 16.52 6.67 2.85
N ILE A 23 16.59 7.86 2.26
CA ILE A 23 16.97 8.07 0.86
C ILE A 23 18.50 8.15 0.75
N ALA A 24 19.12 7.09 0.23
CA ALA A 24 20.58 7.02 0.10
C ALA A 24 21.16 7.97 -0.97
N SER A 25 20.36 8.36 -1.97
CA SER A 25 20.74 9.32 -3.01
C SER A 25 19.52 9.84 -3.77
N GLY A 26 19.57 11.10 -4.22
CA GLY A 26 18.48 11.74 -4.96
C GLY A 26 17.60 12.61 -4.07
N SER A 27 16.42 12.99 -4.58
CA SER A 27 15.41 13.73 -3.83
C SER A 27 14.08 12.98 -3.85
N LEU A 28 13.34 13.08 -2.75
CA LEU A 28 11.99 12.59 -2.61
C LEU A 28 11.10 13.80 -2.34
N VAL A 29 9.95 13.87 -3.00
CA VAL A 29 8.92 14.88 -2.75
C VAL A 29 7.58 14.16 -2.73
N THR A 30 6.91 14.14 -1.58
CA THR A 30 5.60 13.49 -1.42
C THR A 30 4.68 14.31 -0.53
N PRO A 31 3.35 14.10 -0.58
CA PRO A 31 2.42 14.75 0.34
C PRO A 31 2.73 14.49 1.83
N ALA A 32 3.35 13.35 2.15
CA ALA A 32 3.74 13.01 3.53
C ALA A 32 4.87 13.91 4.08
N GLN A 33 5.68 14.53 3.21
CA GLN A 33 6.69 15.52 3.59
C GLN A 33 6.21 16.98 3.47
N SER A 34 4.98 17.21 3.00
CA SER A 34 4.45 18.57 2.87
C SER A 34 4.25 19.24 4.24
N SER A 35 4.52 20.55 4.29
CA SER A 35 4.18 21.43 5.42
C SER A 35 2.72 21.31 5.85
N ASP A 36 1.85 21.03 4.89
CA ASP A 36 0.40 21.06 5.04
C ASP A 36 -0.14 19.79 5.72
N ARG A 37 0.72 18.78 5.94
CA ARG A 37 0.45 17.53 6.68
C ARG A 37 -0.88 16.86 6.33
N LYS A 38 -1.28 16.91 5.06
CA LYS A 38 -2.48 16.18 4.59
C LYS A 38 -2.31 14.69 4.89
N PRO A 39 -3.31 14.02 5.48
CA PRO A 39 -3.21 12.60 5.78
C PRO A 39 -3.04 11.79 4.51
N VAL A 40 -2.25 10.72 4.58
CA VAL A 40 -2.14 9.69 3.53
C VAL A 40 -2.73 8.41 4.10
N ALA A 41 -3.71 7.84 3.40
CA ALA A 41 -4.32 6.58 3.80
C ALA A 41 -3.48 5.41 3.27
N TYR A 42 -3.24 4.39 4.10
CA TYR A 42 -2.45 3.22 3.71
C TYR A 42 -3.12 1.90 4.13
N ALA A 43 -3.20 0.95 3.19
CA ALA A 43 -3.53 -0.45 3.45
C ALA A 43 -2.36 -1.34 3.03
N ALA A 44 -1.67 -1.94 4.01
CA ALA A 44 -0.49 -2.77 3.80
C ALA A 44 -0.83 -4.23 3.45
N GLN A 45 0.08 -4.90 2.73
CA GLN A 45 -0.06 -6.30 2.31
C GLN A 45 -0.14 -7.27 3.53
N ASP A 46 0.74 -7.14 4.53
CA ASP A 46 0.59 -7.82 5.83
C ASP A 46 -0.33 -6.97 6.72
N CYS A 47 -1.64 -7.27 6.66
CA CYS A 47 -2.68 -6.45 7.26
C CYS A 47 -2.64 -6.45 8.80
N TRP A 48 -2.12 -5.35 9.35
CA TRP A 48 -2.12 -5.10 10.78
C TRP A 48 -3.52 -4.73 11.31
N VAL A 49 -3.93 -5.43 12.38
CA VAL A 49 -5.20 -5.28 13.08
C VAL A 49 -4.91 -5.46 14.58
N GLN A 50 -5.32 -4.49 15.40
CA GLN A 50 -5.10 -4.53 16.84
C GLN A 50 -6.16 -5.40 17.51
N GLU A 51 -5.77 -6.62 17.88
CA GLU A 51 -6.65 -7.66 18.45
C GLU A 51 -7.29 -7.30 19.79
N THR A 52 -6.75 -6.31 20.52
CA THR A 52 -7.31 -5.78 21.77
C THR A 52 -8.41 -4.74 21.55
N LEU A 53 -8.60 -4.25 20.33
CA LEU A 53 -9.66 -3.32 19.95
C LEU A 53 -10.81 -4.03 19.23
N SER A 54 -11.97 -3.38 19.19
CA SER A 54 -13.08 -3.82 18.36
C SER A 54 -12.79 -3.66 16.87
N LEU A 55 -13.57 -4.34 16.02
CA LEU A 55 -13.54 -4.15 14.56
C LEU A 55 -13.81 -2.69 14.17
N ARG A 56 -14.83 -2.06 14.80
CA ARG A 56 -15.15 -0.64 14.65
C ARG A 56 -13.95 0.25 14.98
N ALA A 57 -13.32 0.05 16.13
CA ALA A 57 -12.16 0.83 16.56
C ALA A 57 -10.92 0.59 15.69
N ASN A 58 -10.80 -0.57 15.05
CA ASN A 58 -9.77 -0.84 14.04
C ASN A 58 -10.00 -0.09 12.72
N ILE A 59 -11.24 0.23 12.36
CA ILE A 59 -11.58 0.91 11.10
C ILE A 59 -11.53 2.44 11.27
N ILE A 60 -12.00 2.97 12.41
CA ILE A 60 -11.91 4.39 12.76
C ILE A 60 -10.49 4.79 13.21
N PHE A 61 -9.64 3.81 13.51
CA PHE A 61 -8.32 3.92 14.15
C PHE A 61 -7.54 5.23 13.88
N HIS A 62 -7.34 6.03 14.94
CA HIS A 62 -6.61 7.32 14.91
C HIS A 62 -7.11 8.33 13.86
N CYS A 63 -8.38 8.26 13.47
CA CYS A 63 -9.03 9.34 12.74
C CYS A 63 -9.44 10.46 13.72
N ASP A 64 -8.87 11.65 13.54
CA ASP A 64 -9.20 12.85 14.34
C ASP A 64 -10.61 13.42 14.02
N GLN A 65 -11.30 12.87 13.02
CA GLN A 65 -12.65 13.27 12.64
C GLN A 65 -13.70 12.76 13.63
N ALA A 66 -14.74 13.56 13.86
CA ALA A 66 -15.92 13.11 14.59
C ALA A 66 -16.58 11.90 13.89
N PHE A 67 -16.99 10.91 14.68
CA PHE A 67 -17.57 9.67 14.15
C PHE A 67 -18.88 9.90 13.39
N ASP A 68 -18.82 9.73 12.07
CA ASP A 68 -19.98 9.77 11.18
C ASP A 68 -20.51 8.34 10.94
N GLN A 69 -21.61 8.00 11.59
CA GLN A 69 -22.25 6.68 11.47
C GLN A 69 -22.78 6.39 10.06
N LYS A 70 -23.14 7.42 9.26
CA LYS A 70 -23.58 7.20 7.86
C LYS A 70 -22.39 6.85 7.00
N TRP A 71 -21.32 7.65 7.09
CA TRP A 71 -20.07 7.38 6.38
C TRP A 71 -19.48 6.02 6.75
N TYR A 72 -19.45 5.70 8.05
CA TYR A 72 -19.03 4.38 8.52
C TYR A 72 -19.80 3.25 7.83
N ASN A 73 -21.13 3.30 7.82
CA ASN A 73 -21.96 2.29 7.16
C ASN A 73 -21.63 2.19 5.66
N THR A 74 -21.48 3.33 4.96
CA THR A 74 -21.09 3.35 3.53
C THR A 74 -19.75 2.65 3.29
N VAL A 75 -18.76 2.83 4.18
CA VAL A 75 -17.44 2.18 4.07
C VAL A 75 -17.51 0.68 4.36
N ILE A 76 -18.27 0.27 5.39
CA ILE A 76 -18.51 -1.15 5.70
C ILE A 76 -19.18 -1.86 4.52
N SER A 77 -20.20 -1.24 3.92
CA SER A 77 -20.90 -1.72 2.73
C SER A 77 -19.93 -1.85 1.53
N ALA A 78 -19.17 -0.79 1.24
CA ALA A 78 -18.25 -0.76 0.11
C ALA A 78 -17.13 -1.81 0.21
N CYS A 79 -16.66 -2.11 1.43
CA CYS A 79 -15.68 -3.15 1.72
C CYS A 79 -16.31 -4.54 1.99
N CYS A 80 -17.61 -4.72 1.74
CA CYS A 80 -18.36 -5.97 1.91
C CYS A 80 -18.26 -6.59 3.32
N LEU A 81 -18.14 -5.79 4.38
CA LEU A 81 -17.97 -6.26 5.77
C LEU A 81 -19.31 -6.51 6.49
N GLU A 82 -20.44 -6.12 5.90
CA GLU A 82 -21.77 -6.24 6.51
C GLU A 82 -22.13 -7.70 6.85
N GLU A 83 -21.86 -8.64 5.94
CA GLU A 83 -22.16 -10.06 6.14
C GLU A 83 -21.31 -10.67 7.26
N ASP A 84 -20.01 -10.38 7.32
CA ASP A 84 -19.16 -10.84 8.43
C ASP A 84 -19.70 -10.34 9.76
N PHE A 85 -20.05 -9.04 9.83
CA PHE A 85 -20.56 -8.44 11.05
C PHE A 85 -21.94 -9.00 11.44
N ALA A 86 -22.80 -9.34 10.48
CA ALA A 86 -24.05 -10.04 10.75
C ALA A 86 -23.85 -11.45 11.35
N THR A 87 -22.73 -12.13 11.04
CA THR A 87 -22.39 -13.43 11.65
C THR A 87 -21.79 -13.33 13.05
N PHE A 88 -21.37 -12.15 13.50
CA PHE A 88 -20.73 -11.96 14.81
C PHE A 88 -21.75 -11.56 15.88
N GLU A 89 -21.76 -12.25 17.04
CA GLU A 89 -22.68 -11.99 18.15
C GLU A 89 -22.74 -10.52 18.62
N GLN A 90 -21.63 -9.77 18.49
CA GLN A 90 -21.52 -8.36 18.85
C GLN A 90 -21.27 -7.45 17.63
N GLY A 91 -21.45 -7.97 16.41
CA GLY A 91 -21.17 -7.28 15.16
C GLY A 91 -19.77 -6.66 15.12
N ASP A 92 -19.71 -5.40 14.74
CA ASP A 92 -18.49 -4.59 14.67
C ASP A 92 -17.90 -4.19 16.04
N ARG A 93 -18.63 -4.44 17.15
CA ARG A 93 -18.15 -4.18 18.52
C ARG A 93 -17.31 -5.32 19.08
N ARG A 94 -17.39 -6.51 18.48
CA ARG A 94 -16.53 -7.66 18.80
C ARG A 94 -15.04 -7.29 18.67
N LEU A 95 -14.21 -7.84 19.57
CA LEU A 95 -12.74 -7.77 19.48
C LEU A 95 -12.25 -8.38 18.16
N ALA A 96 -11.27 -7.74 17.53
CA ALA A 96 -10.73 -8.12 16.21
C ALA A 96 -9.81 -9.37 16.23
N LYS A 97 -10.21 -10.40 16.99
CA LYS A 97 -9.52 -11.69 17.18
C LYS A 97 -10.11 -12.78 16.28
N SER A 98 -9.23 -13.68 15.86
CA SER A 98 -9.56 -14.88 15.07
C SER A 98 -10.25 -14.58 13.72
N LEU A 99 -9.86 -13.47 13.09
CA LEU A 99 -10.30 -13.09 11.75
C LEU A 99 -9.57 -13.89 10.67
N SER A 100 -10.27 -14.25 9.59
CA SER A 100 -9.68 -14.82 8.38
C SER A 100 -8.77 -13.82 7.66
N GLY A 101 -7.90 -14.30 6.77
CA GLY A 101 -7.03 -13.42 5.96
C GLY A 101 -7.82 -12.38 5.17
N GLY A 102 -8.91 -12.79 4.50
CA GLY A 102 -9.78 -11.88 3.76
C GLY A 102 -10.58 -10.91 4.63
N GLN A 103 -10.94 -11.29 5.87
CA GLN A 103 -11.53 -10.37 6.85
C GLN A 103 -10.51 -9.32 7.31
N LYS A 104 -9.26 -9.72 7.62
CA LYS A 104 -8.19 -8.78 7.98
C LYS A 104 -7.90 -7.79 6.85
N GLN A 105 -7.87 -8.26 5.60
CA GLN A 105 -7.71 -7.38 4.43
C GLN A 105 -8.84 -6.38 4.30
N ARG A 106 -10.11 -6.82 4.35
CA ARG A 106 -11.26 -5.91 4.23
C ARG A 106 -11.34 -4.90 5.39
N VAL A 107 -10.94 -5.27 6.61
CA VAL A 107 -10.80 -4.33 7.74
C VAL A 107 -9.68 -3.31 7.52
N SER A 108 -8.52 -3.74 7.00
CA SER A 108 -7.39 -2.86 6.67
C SER A 108 -7.73 -1.88 5.55
N LEU A 109 -8.39 -2.36 4.50
CA LEU A 109 -8.89 -1.55 3.39
C LEU A 109 -9.98 -0.58 3.85
N ALA A 110 -10.93 -1.02 4.67
CA ALA A 110 -11.97 -0.16 5.23
C ALA A 110 -11.37 0.98 6.08
N ARG A 111 -10.30 0.72 6.84
CA ARG A 111 -9.55 1.76 7.57
C ARG A 111 -8.98 2.82 6.62
N ALA A 112 -8.35 2.41 5.52
CA ALA A 112 -7.80 3.34 4.53
C ALA A 112 -8.91 4.15 3.82
N VAL A 113 -10.04 3.51 3.47
CA VAL A 113 -11.18 4.18 2.81
C VAL A 113 -11.93 5.11 3.79
N TYR A 114 -11.98 4.78 5.08
CA TYR A 114 -12.66 5.60 6.10
C TYR A 114 -12.01 6.98 6.28
N ALA A 115 -10.70 7.11 6.06
CA ALA A 115 -9.93 8.35 6.16
C ALA A 115 -10.24 9.35 5.02
N ARG A 116 -11.47 9.89 5.01
CA ARG A 116 -12.05 10.70 3.91
C ARG A 116 -11.24 11.95 3.53
N GLU A 117 -10.49 12.51 4.49
CA GLU A 117 -9.60 13.66 4.27
C GLU A 117 -8.30 13.31 3.54
N ALA A 118 -7.92 12.03 3.46
CA ALA A 118 -6.72 11.64 2.72
C ALA A 118 -6.96 11.81 1.21
N ASP A 119 -6.24 12.73 0.57
CA ASP A 119 -6.30 12.94 -0.88
C ASP A 119 -5.50 11.90 -1.66
N LEU A 120 -4.55 11.25 -0.98
CA LEU A 120 -3.76 10.14 -1.48
C LEU A 120 -4.08 8.87 -0.68
N VAL A 121 -4.41 7.80 -1.40
CA VAL A 121 -4.63 6.45 -0.85
C VAL A 121 -3.62 5.49 -1.45
N VAL A 122 -2.86 4.81 -0.60
CA VAL A 122 -1.82 3.86 -0.96
C VAL A 122 -2.30 2.45 -0.59
N LEU A 123 -2.28 1.52 -1.52
CA LEU A 123 -2.82 0.17 -1.35
C LEU A 123 -1.80 -0.86 -1.82
N ASP A 124 -1.32 -1.72 -0.92
CA ASP A 124 -0.35 -2.78 -1.23
C ASP A 124 -1.04 -4.16 -1.22
N ASP A 125 -1.28 -4.69 -2.43
CA ASP A 125 -2.00 -5.95 -2.70
C ASP A 125 -3.29 -6.16 -1.85
N PRO A 126 -4.21 -5.17 -1.76
CA PRO A 126 -5.34 -5.14 -0.80
C PRO A 126 -6.39 -6.25 -1.01
N PHE A 127 -6.34 -6.95 -2.15
CA PHE A 127 -7.33 -7.94 -2.57
C PHE A 127 -6.82 -9.39 -2.56
N CYS A 128 -5.51 -9.60 -2.38
CA CYS A 128 -4.92 -10.90 -2.72
C CYS A 128 -5.41 -12.09 -1.87
N ALA A 129 -6.02 -11.89 -0.70
CA ALA A 129 -6.61 -12.96 0.11
C ALA A 129 -8.13 -13.13 -0.09
N LEU A 130 -8.76 -12.38 -0.99
CA LEU A 130 -10.19 -12.48 -1.28
C LEU A 130 -10.48 -13.61 -2.29
N ASP A 131 -11.77 -13.86 -2.50
CA ASP A 131 -12.31 -14.54 -3.66
C ASP A 131 -12.67 -13.52 -4.77
N ALA A 132 -12.91 -14.01 -5.99
CA ALA A 132 -13.10 -13.15 -7.16
C ALA A 132 -14.43 -12.36 -7.14
N GLU A 133 -15.46 -12.85 -6.45
CA GLU A 133 -16.78 -12.20 -6.38
C GLU A 133 -16.72 -11.02 -5.39
N THR A 134 -16.21 -11.27 -4.18
CA THR A 134 -15.93 -10.22 -3.19
C THR A 134 -14.97 -9.17 -3.75
N GLU A 135 -13.91 -9.58 -4.45
CA GLU A 135 -12.98 -8.63 -5.10
C GLU A 135 -13.69 -7.76 -6.15
N ALA A 136 -14.50 -8.35 -7.03
CA ALA A 136 -15.22 -7.60 -8.06
C ALA A 136 -16.20 -6.58 -7.48
N LEU A 137 -16.92 -6.95 -6.42
CA LEU A 137 -17.86 -6.05 -5.75
C LEU A 137 -17.14 -4.88 -5.05
N ILE A 138 -16.08 -5.16 -4.28
CA ILE A 138 -15.29 -4.09 -3.63
C ILE A 138 -14.62 -3.19 -4.69
N TRP A 139 -14.11 -3.77 -5.78
CA TRP A 139 -13.51 -2.99 -6.86
C TRP A 139 -14.51 -1.99 -7.45
N HIS A 140 -15.75 -2.41 -7.73
CA HIS A 140 -16.80 -1.52 -8.22
C HIS A 140 -17.11 -0.43 -7.18
N ASN A 141 -17.36 -0.82 -5.93
CA ASN A 141 -17.72 0.11 -4.84
C ASN A 141 -16.65 1.18 -4.57
N LEU A 142 -15.36 0.88 -4.80
CA LEU A 142 -14.27 1.82 -4.56
C LEU A 142 -13.82 2.60 -5.80
N PHE A 143 -13.72 1.94 -6.97
CA PHE A 143 -13.06 2.49 -8.17
C PHE A 143 -13.98 2.77 -9.35
N ASP A 144 -15.29 2.53 -9.25
CA ASP A 144 -16.21 2.93 -10.33
C ASP A 144 -16.13 4.45 -10.57
N GLN A 145 -16.01 4.85 -11.84
CA GLN A 145 -15.82 6.25 -12.23
C GLN A 145 -17.03 7.14 -11.87
N SER A 146 -18.22 6.56 -11.75
CA SER A 146 -19.47 7.28 -11.46
C SER A 146 -19.84 7.24 -9.97
N SER A 147 -19.73 6.07 -9.33
CA SER A 147 -20.23 5.81 -7.98
C SER A 147 -19.13 5.55 -6.93
N GLY A 148 -17.91 5.20 -7.36
CA GLY A 148 -16.84 4.72 -6.51
C GLY A 148 -16.44 5.68 -5.40
N LEU A 149 -16.21 5.17 -4.19
CA LEU A 149 -15.83 6.01 -3.05
C LEU A 149 -14.49 6.74 -3.24
N LEU A 150 -13.57 6.17 -4.02
CA LEU A 150 -12.23 6.73 -4.28
C LEU A 150 -12.13 7.47 -5.61
N ARG A 151 -13.22 7.64 -6.38
CA ARG A 151 -13.21 8.22 -7.74
C ARG A 151 -12.62 9.64 -7.85
N ASN A 152 -12.61 10.39 -6.74
CA ASN A 152 -12.07 11.76 -6.64
C ASN A 152 -10.76 11.82 -5.83
N LYS A 153 -10.05 10.70 -5.69
CA LYS A 153 -8.83 10.56 -4.88
C LYS A 153 -7.69 10.01 -5.73
N ILE A 154 -6.45 10.36 -5.39
CA ILE A 154 -5.27 9.76 -6.01
C ILE A 154 -5.08 8.39 -5.36
N VAL A 155 -5.09 7.31 -6.15
CA VAL A 155 -4.86 5.96 -5.64
C VAL A 155 -3.62 5.31 -6.24
N ILE A 156 -2.65 4.99 -5.39
CA ILE A 156 -1.47 4.20 -5.75
C ILE A 156 -1.69 2.77 -5.27
N LEU A 157 -2.26 1.95 -6.16
CA LEU A 157 -2.40 0.50 -5.98
C LEU A 157 -1.16 -0.22 -6.49
N ALA A 158 -0.40 -0.89 -5.63
CA ALA A 158 0.49 -1.98 -6.05
C ALA A 158 -0.31 -3.29 -6.03
N SER A 159 -0.33 -4.02 -7.16
CA SER A 159 -0.87 -5.37 -7.20
C SER A 159 -0.45 -6.09 -8.48
N ASN A 160 -0.35 -7.41 -8.40
CA ASN A 160 -0.12 -8.26 -9.58
C ASN A 160 -1.42 -8.77 -10.24
N ALA A 161 -2.59 -8.23 -9.86
CA ALA A 161 -3.89 -8.56 -10.46
C ALA A 161 -4.05 -8.05 -11.90
N LEU A 162 -3.39 -8.68 -12.88
CA LEU A 162 -3.31 -8.20 -14.27
C LEU A 162 -4.67 -7.99 -14.95
N HIS A 163 -5.69 -8.76 -14.55
CA HIS A 163 -7.05 -8.61 -15.06
C HIS A 163 -7.68 -7.23 -14.78
N ARG A 164 -7.12 -6.45 -13.82
CA ARG A 164 -7.50 -5.07 -13.49
C ARG A 164 -6.78 -4.00 -14.31
N LEU A 165 -5.73 -4.34 -15.08
CA LEU A 165 -4.93 -3.35 -15.83
C LEU A 165 -5.77 -2.50 -16.80
N LYS A 166 -6.85 -3.05 -17.35
CA LYS A 166 -7.80 -2.34 -18.22
C LYS A 166 -8.68 -1.30 -17.49
N ASN A 167 -8.64 -1.26 -16.17
CA ASN A 167 -9.50 -0.47 -15.29
C ASN A 167 -8.71 0.54 -14.43
N VAL A 168 -7.50 0.92 -14.85
CA VAL A 168 -6.66 1.92 -14.18
C VAL A 168 -6.14 2.95 -15.17
N ASP A 169 -5.91 4.19 -14.71
CA ASP A 169 -5.55 5.29 -15.61
C ASP A 169 -4.06 5.27 -16.02
N TRP A 170 -3.20 4.76 -15.12
CA TRP A 170 -1.76 4.71 -15.30
C TRP A 170 -1.14 3.44 -14.70
N VAL A 171 -0.11 2.92 -15.36
CA VAL A 171 0.62 1.71 -14.96
C VAL A 171 2.12 2.04 -14.86
N VAL A 172 2.75 1.60 -13.78
CA VAL A 172 4.20 1.65 -13.56
C VAL A 172 4.71 0.21 -13.42
N ARG A 173 5.60 -0.22 -14.31
CA ARG A 173 6.20 -1.56 -14.32
C ARG A 173 7.58 -1.49 -13.68
N LEU A 174 7.73 -2.11 -12.51
CA LEU A 174 8.98 -2.23 -11.77
C LEU A 174 9.70 -3.55 -12.06
N GLY A 175 11.01 -3.48 -12.26
CA GLY A 175 11.93 -4.61 -12.33
C GLY A 175 13.31 -4.20 -11.82
N ASP A 176 13.97 -5.09 -11.07
CA ASP A 176 15.33 -4.90 -10.54
C ASP A 176 15.56 -3.57 -9.79
N GLY A 177 14.56 -3.09 -9.05
CA GLY A 177 14.61 -1.80 -8.32
C GLY A 177 14.51 -0.56 -9.21
N THR A 178 14.04 -0.70 -10.44
CA THR A 178 13.93 0.37 -11.45
C THR A 178 12.56 0.38 -12.12
N ILE A 179 12.15 1.54 -12.64
CA ILE A 179 10.99 1.64 -13.53
C ILE A 179 11.42 1.20 -14.93
N LEU A 180 10.94 0.04 -15.38
CA LEU A 180 11.19 -0.49 -16.72
C LEU A 180 10.33 0.21 -17.77
N GLN A 181 9.08 0.52 -17.42
CA GLN A 181 8.12 1.20 -18.28
C GLN A 181 7.05 1.88 -17.43
N GLN A 182 6.52 3.00 -17.90
CA GLN A 182 5.29 3.58 -17.36
C GLN A 182 4.45 4.24 -18.46
N GLY A 183 3.14 4.36 -18.23
CA GLY A 183 2.20 4.93 -19.20
C GLY A 183 0.75 4.52 -18.92
N PRO A 184 -0.22 4.95 -19.75
CA PRO A 184 -1.56 4.38 -19.74
C PRO A 184 -1.50 2.87 -20.09
N PRO A 185 -2.49 2.06 -19.67
CA PRO A 185 -2.46 0.60 -19.86
C PRO A 185 -2.26 0.15 -21.31
N THR A 186 -2.72 0.94 -22.28
CA THR A 186 -2.58 0.67 -23.72
C THR A 186 -1.15 0.74 -24.24
N GLN A 187 -0.23 1.36 -23.50
CA GLN A 187 1.18 1.51 -23.86
C GLN A 187 2.08 0.48 -23.16
N VAL A 188 1.68 -0.03 -21.99
CA VAL A 188 2.48 -0.99 -21.22
C VAL A 188 2.38 -2.37 -21.84
N LYS A 189 3.53 -2.95 -22.21
CA LYS A 189 3.63 -4.29 -22.79
C LYS A 189 4.27 -5.24 -21.78
N LEU A 190 3.72 -6.45 -21.73
CA LEU A 190 4.21 -7.58 -20.94
C LEU A 190 4.42 -8.75 -21.91
N SER A 191 5.48 -9.54 -21.72
CA SER A 191 5.63 -10.81 -22.44
C SER A 191 4.72 -11.90 -21.84
N GLU A 192 4.50 -13.00 -22.57
CA GLU A 192 3.72 -14.14 -22.06
C GLU A 192 4.36 -14.77 -20.81
N ASP A 193 5.69 -14.79 -20.73
CA ASP A 193 6.41 -15.28 -19.56
C ASP A 193 6.27 -14.32 -18.37
N GLU A 194 6.34 -12.99 -18.59
CA GLU A 194 6.09 -12.00 -17.53
C GLU A 194 4.66 -12.10 -17.00
N ILE A 195 3.66 -12.29 -17.87
CA ILE A 195 2.27 -12.50 -17.46
C ILE A 195 2.18 -13.73 -16.56
N ARG A 196 2.76 -14.85 -16.98
CA ARG A 196 2.77 -16.12 -16.23
C ARG A 196 3.44 -15.98 -14.86
N ASP A 197 4.58 -15.28 -14.78
CA ASP A 197 5.31 -15.07 -13.54
C ASP A 197 4.56 -14.15 -12.56
N LEU A 198 3.91 -13.09 -13.07
CA LEU A 198 3.09 -12.18 -12.28
C LEU A 198 1.83 -12.85 -11.72
N GLU A 199 1.16 -13.69 -12.53
CA GLU A 199 0.00 -14.49 -12.09
C GLU A 199 0.40 -15.57 -11.07
N ALA A 200 1.51 -16.27 -11.29
CA ALA A 200 2.05 -17.24 -10.35
C ALA A 200 2.43 -16.58 -9.01
N ALA A 201 3.06 -15.40 -9.07
CA ALA A 201 3.36 -14.58 -7.90
C ALA A 201 2.09 -14.18 -7.12
N GLN A 202 1.06 -13.67 -7.81
CA GLN A 202 -0.21 -13.28 -7.18
C GLN A 202 -0.85 -14.47 -6.45
N LYS A 203 -0.87 -15.65 -7.09
CA LYS A 203 -1.39 -16.88 -6.49
C LYS A 203 -0.60 -17.31 -5.25
N ALA A 204 0.73 -17.27 -5.32
CA ALA A 204 1.59 -17.61 -4.18
C ALA A 204 1.33 -16.69 -2.97
N THR A 205 1.19 -15.38 -3.20
CA THR A 205 0.83 -14.40 -2.16
C THR A 205 -0.55 -14.70 -1.56
N SER A 206 -1.55 -15.00 -2.40
CA SER A 206 -2.90 -15.39 -1.95
C SER A 206 -2.86 -16.59 -1.00
N GLU A 207 -2.14 -17.64 -1.40
CA GLU A 207 -2.02 -18.86 -0.61
C GLU A 207 -1.27 -18.63 0.72
N ALA A 208 -0.21 -17.82 0.71
CA ALA A 208 0.56 -17.52 1.91
C ALA A 208 -0.29 -16.81 2.98
N ILE A 209 -1.11 -15.83 2.57
CA ILE A 209 -1.98 -15.08 3.49
C ILE A 209 -3.15 -15.96 3.98
N LYS A 210 -3.76 -16.76 3.10
CA LYS A 210 -4.83 -17.72 3.46
C LYS A 210 -4.32 -18.81 4.43
N LYS A 211 -3.04 -19.19 4.38
CA LYS A 211 -2.41 -20.19 5.28
C LYS A 211 -1.97 -19.64 6.65
N GLY A 212 -2.02 -18.32 6.87
CA GLY A 212 -1.95 -17.64 8.18
C GLY A 212 -1.07 -18.26 9.26
N LYS A 213 0.25 -18.01 9.22
CA LYS A 213 1.30 -18.30 10.23
C LYS A 213 0.86 -19.21 11.41
N LYS A 214 0.95 -20.54 11.23
CA LYS A 214 0.97 -21.54 12.33
C LYS A 214 2.21 -21.47 13.24
N SER A 215 3.12 -20.51 13.01
CA SER A 215 4.44 -20.40 13.64
C SER A 215 4.59 -19.13 14.48
N LYS A 216 3.98 -19.13 15.68
CA LYS A 216 4.46 -18.35 16.85
C LYS A 216 3.88 -18.91 18.16
N ALA A 217 4.25 -20.15 18.47
CA ALA A 217 4.10 -20.76 19.79
C ALA A 217 5.26 -21.75 20.01
N LYS A 218 6.00 -21.60 21.11
CA LYS A 218 7.40 -22.05 21.31
C LYS A 218 8.39 -21.30 20.38
N SER A 219 9.52 -20.77 20.86
CA SER A 219 10.00 -20.58 22.24
C SER A 219 11.10 -19.47 22.22
N ASP A 220 11.77 -19.04 23.28
CA ASP A 220 11.89 -19.47 24.69
C ASP A 220 11.90 -18.25 25.66
N VAL A 221 12.26 -18.46 26.92
CA VAL A 221 12.58 -17.44 27.96
C VAL A 221 14.07 -17.62 28.37
N ASP A 222 14.68 -16.59 28.97
CA ASP A 222 16.08 -16.49 29.44
C ASP A 222 17.16 -16.43 28.32
N LYS A 223 17.95 -15.35 28.19
CA LYS A 223 18.82 -14.78 29.24
C LYS A 223 19.13 -13.29 29.03
N ALA A 224 19.38 -12.60 30.13
CA ALA A 224 20.09 -11.32 30.16
C ALA A 224 21.62 -11.51 30.09
N GLY A 225 22.32 -10.47 29.65
CA GLY A 225 23.79 -10.39 29.65
C GLY A 225 24.24 -9.07 29.02
N GLU A 226 24.88 -8.22 29.82
CA GLU A 226 25.56 -6.99 29.42
C GLU A 226 26.86 -7.34 28.64
N ASP A 227 27.36 -6.46 27.75
CA ASP A 227 28.48 -5.54 28.06
C ASP A 227 28.95 -4.72 26.81
N ASP A 228 29.80 -3.72 27.05
CA ASP A 228 30.23 -2.62 26.17
C ASP A 228 31.12 -2.97 24.95
N GLY A 229 31.30 -2.00 24.04
CA GLY A 229 32.30 -2.07 22.96
C GLY A 229 32.31 -0.88 21.97
N ASP A 230 33.08 0.16 22.27
CA ASP A 230 33.28 1.39 21.46
C ASP A 230 34.38 1.23 20.38
N SER A 231 34.29 1.97 19.26
CA SER A 231 35.42 2.43 18.40
C SER A 231 34.98 3.13 17.09
N ASP A 232 34.81 4.45 17.18
CA ASP A 232 35.54 5.48 16.42
C ASP A 232 36.01 5.33 14.93
N ILE A 233 35.80 6.45 14.20
CA ILE A 233 36.70 7.15 13.23
C ILE A 233 36.55 6.95 11.69
N ASP A 234 36.24 8.09 11.05
CA ASP A 234 36.57 8.66 9.71
C ASP A 234 36.25 7.88 8.41
N ASP A 235 35.70 8.51 7.36
CA ASP A 235 36.39 9.55 6.57
C ASP A 235 35.43 10.42 5.71
N GLU A 236 35.62 11.74 5.67
CA GLU A 236 34.89 12.67 4.78
C GLU A 236 35.40 12.60 3.34
N LYS A 237 34.51 12.48 2.34
CA LYS A 237 34.78 13.02 0.99
C LYS A 237 33.57 13.74 0.40
N ALA A 238 33.65 15.07 0.43
CA ALA A 238 32.71 15.96 -0.23
C ALA A 238 32.74 15.81 -1.76
N VAL A 239 31.55 15.89 -2.39
CA VAL A 239 31.40 16.12 -3.84
C VAL A 239 30.44 17.30 -4.02
N LYS A 240 30.82 18.24 -4.88
CA LYS A 240 30.10 19.51 -5.11
C LYS A 240 28.80 19.29 -5.90
N PRO A 241 27.76 20.11 -5.70
CA PRO A 241 26.57 20.09 -6.54
C PRO A 241 26.79 20.92 -7.81
N ASP A 242 26.44 20.37 -8.97
CA ASP A 242 26.20 21.13 -10.20
C ASP A 242 25.21 20.36 -11.08
N ALA A 243 23.93 20.75 -10.98
CA ALA A 243 22.88 20.38 -11.93
C ALA A 243 21.98 21.61 -12.10
N LYS A 244 22.11 22.29 -13.24
CA LYS A 244 21.22 23.41 -13.58
C LYS A 244 19.90 22.86 -14.10
N LEU A 245 18.80 23.31 -13.52
CA LEU A 245 17.46 23.11 -14.07
C LEU A 245 17.30 24.02 -15.30
N GLU A 246 16.92 23.45 -16.44
CA GLU A 246 16.47 24.23 -17.59
C GLU A 246 14.96 24.55 -17.45
N LEU A 247 14.62 25.79 -17.76
CA LEU A 247 13.25 26.32 -17.72
C LEU A 247 12.78 26.59 -19.15
N ASP A 248 11.48 26.46 -19.40
CA ASP A 248 10.89 26.92 -20.64
C ASP A 248 10.87 28.47 -20.74
N LYS A 249 10.36 29.00 -21.86
CA LYS A 249 10.32 30.45 -22.10
C LYS A 249 9.34 31.21 -21.19
N ASP A 250 8.46 30.50 -20.51
CA ASP A 250 7.46 31.04 -19.59
C ASP A 250 7.83 30.79 -18.12
N GLY A 251 8.98 30.15 -17.86
CA GLY A 251 9.55 29.93 -16.53
C GLY A 251 9.12 28.62 -15.86
N ASN A 252 8.48 27.69 -16.57
CA ASN A 252 8.09 26.40 -16.02
C ASN A 252 9.25 25.39 -16.07
N VAL A 253 9.27 24.49 -15.09
CA VAL A 253 10.14 23.31 -15.11
C VAL A 253 9.61 22.35 -16.17
N ILE A 254 10.49 21.94 -17.08
CA ILE A 254 10.16 20.97 -18.12
C ILE A 254 10.15 19.58 -17.47
N ASP A 255 8.99 18.92 -17.44
CA ASP A 255 8.86 17.56 -16.87
C ASP A 255 9.68 16.54 -17.69
N GLU A 256 10.89 16.23 -17.23
CA GLU A 256 11.56 14.99 -17.63
C GLU A 256 10.77 13.80 -17.08
N VAL A 257 10.42 12.87 -17.97
CA VAL A 257 9.85 11.58 -17.58
C VAL A 257 10.84 10.89 -16.62
N ALA A 258 10.46 10.75 -15.34
CA ALA A 258 11.37 10.30 -14.30
C ALA A 258 11.90 8.87 -14.51
N VAL A 259 13.07 8.75 -15.17
CA VAL A 259 13.82 7.50 -15.31
C VAL A 259 14.73 7.33 -14.09
N GLY A 260 14.12 6.93 -12.97
CA GLY A 260 14.81 6.77 -11.68
C GLY A 260 15.42 5.39 -11.48
N ARG A 261 16.68 5.34 -11.03
CA ARG A 261 17.33 4.13 -10.49
C ARG A 261 17.35 4.20 -8.98
N ILE A 262 16.56 3.37 -8.30
CA ILE A 262 16.41 3.45 -6.85
C ILE A 262 17.52 2.63 -6.18
N LYS A 263 18.48 3.31 -5.53
CA LYS A 263 19.53 2.69 -4.72
C LYS A 263 19.20 2.84 -3.24
N TYR A 264 19.20 1.73 -2.52
CA TYR A 264 19.08 1.68 -1.06
C TYR A 264 20.30 0.98 -0.44
N LYS A 265 20.59 1.33 0.82
CA LYS A 265 21.55 0.65 1.67
C LYS A 265 20.76 0.09 2.86
N TYR A 266 20.87 -1.22 3.10
CA TYR A 266 20.34 -1.89 4.29
C TYR A 266 21.28 -1.66 5.48
#